data_AF-A0A925WHP3-F1
#
_entry.id   AF-A0A925WHP3-F1
#
_cell.length_a   1.000
_cell.length_b   1.000
_cell.length_c   1.000
_cell.angle_alpha   90.00
_cell.angle_beta   90.00
_cell.angle_gamma   90.00
#
_symmetry.space_group_name_H-M   'P 1'
#
loop_
_entity.id
_entity.type
_entity.pdbx_description
1 polymer ?
#
loop_
_entity_poly.entity_id
_entity_poly.type
_entity_poly.pdbx_seq_one_letter_code
_entity_poly.pdbx_strand_id
1 'polypeptide(L)'
;MDLTHWQWALLALGAFFTGLSKTGIAGLGVLSVALFANALPARESTGALLPLLLCADLFGLAFFRKHASWPHLWKLSPWVVVGVVAGWLALDRISSVPMSRLIGAILLAMVAVHFWRQSKADQLADQLPHTWWFAAIIGVLAGFTTMTANAAGPVMVLYLLAVGLPKLAFIGTAAWFFMLVNAFKVPFSVNLGLITPQSLLMDAVLLLPMIPGALLGPRILDRLNQKVFERMVLVLTILASIRLLF
;
A
#
# COMPACT_ATOMS: atom_id res chain seq x y z
N MET A 1 12.34 -13.84 17.04
CA MET A 1 12.48 -12.38 16.81
C MET A 1 12.29 -11.72 18.16
N ASP A 2 13.33 -11.08 18.67
CA ASP A 2 13.27 -10.40 19.98
C ASP A 2 12.80 -8.97 19.76
N LEU A 3 11.47 -8.79 19.72
CA LEU A 3 10.84 -7.49 19.55
C LEU A 3 10.49 -6.91 20.92
N THR A 4 10.85 -5.64 21.11
CA THR A 4 10.47 -4.86 22.30
C THR A 4 8.96 -4.61 22.34
N HIS A 5 8.41 -4.33 23.53
CA HIS A 5 6.98 -4.04 23.70
C HIS A 5 6.50 -2.88 22.83
N TRP A 6 7.33 -1.85 22.63
CA TRP A 6 7.02 -0.72 21.76
C TRP A 6 6.92 -1.12 20.28
N GLN A 7 7.82 -1.99 19.79
CA GLN A 7 7.75 -2.50 18.41
C GLN A 7 6.48 -3.32 18.20
N TRP A 8 6.10 -4.16 19.16
CA TRP A 8 4.84 -4.89 19.10
C TRP A 8 3.62 -3.96 19.05
N ALA A 9 3.61 -2.88 19.83
CA ALA A 9 2.54 -1.90 19.80
C ALA A 9 2.41 -1.21 18.42
N LEU A 10 3.55 -0.81 17.82
CA LEU A 10 3.58 -0.24 16.47
C LEU A 10 3.08 -1.23 15.41
N LEU A 11 3.51 -2.48 15.48
CA LEU A 11 3.09 -3.53 14.55
C LEU A 11 1.60 -3.85 14.70
N ALA A 12 1.09 -3.94 15.92
CA ALA A 12 -0.33 -4.15 16.17
C ALA A 12 -1.18 -3.00 15.62
N LEU A 13 -0.75 -1.74 15.84
CA LEU A 13 -1.41 -0.57 15.28
C LEU A 13 -1.35 -0.54 13.76
N GLY A 14 -0.19 -0.89 13.18
CA GLY A 14 -0.01 -1.01 11.72
C GLY A 14 -0.90 -2.11 11.13
N ALA A 15 -1.04 -3.23 11.83
CA ALA A 15 -1.90 -4.34 11.41
C ALA A 15 -3.39 -3.95 11.44
N PHE A 16 -3.82 -3.24 12.50
CA PHE A 16 -5.15 -2.66 12.57
C PHE A 16 -5.42 -1.71 11.39
N PHE A 17 -4.50 -0.79 11.11
CA PHE A 17 -4.63 0.12 9.95
C PHE A 17 -4.56 -0.60 8.61
N THR A 18 -3.86 -1.73 8.51
CA THR A 18 -3.82 -2.56 7.31
C THR A 18 -5.22 -3.09 7.00
N GLY A 19 -5.89 -3.69 8.00
CA GLY A 19 -7.29 -4.11 7.87
C GLY A 19 -8.21 -2.94 7.51
N LEU A 20 -8.11 -1.84 8.26
CA LEU A 20 -8.93 -0.64 8.07
C LEU A 20 -8.76 -0.04 6.66
N SER A 21 -7.55 -0.10 6.10
CA SER A 21 -7.24 0.42 4.77
C SER A 21 -7.92 -0.36 3.64
N LYS A 22 -8.12 -1.67 3.79
CA LYS A 22 -8.62 -2.54 2.72
C LYS A 22 -10.14 -2.59 2.63
N THR A 23 -10.83 -2.25 3.70
CA THR A 23 -12.30 -2.29 3.78
C THR A 23 -12.95 -0.92 3.99
N GLY A 24 -12.17 0.10 4.32
CA GLY A 24 -12.64 1.48 4.52
C GLY A 24 -11.92 2.47 3.62
N ILE A 25 -10.76 2.96 4.08
CA ILE A 25 -10.10 4.14 3.49
C ILE A 25 -8.81 3.72 2.75
N ALA A 26 -8.85 3.74 1.41
CA ALA A 26 -7.78 3.27 0.52
C ALA A 26 -6.41 4.00 0.63
N GLY A 27 -6.27 4.98 1.54
CA GLY A 27 -5.02 5.71 1.81
C GLY A 27 -4.27 5.29 3.08
N LEU A 28 -4.88 4.48 3.96
CA LEU A 28 -4.29 4.09 5.25
C LEU A 28 -3.14 3.09 5.15
N GLY A 29 -3.00 2.40 4.02
CA GLY A 29 -1.90 1.48 3.79
C GLY A 29 -0.54 2.15 4.01
N VAL A 30 -0.43 3.45 3.71
CA VAL A 30 0.80 4.21 3.94
C VAL A 30 1.18 4.29 5.42
N LEU A 31 0.20 4.43 6.31
CA LEU A 31 0.45 4.38 7.77
C LEU A 31 0.94 3.00 8.20
N SER A 32 0.37 1.96 7.62
CA SER A 32 0.75 0.58 7.95
C SER A 32 2.22 0.32 7.56
N VAL A 33 2.60 0.76 6.35
CA VAL A 33 4.00 0.71 5.88
C VAL A 33 4.92 1.51 6.80
N ALA A 34 4.56 2.75 7.12
CA ALA A 34 5.33 3.62 8.00
C ALA A 34 5.56 3.00 9.39
N LEU A 35 4.51 2.45 10.02
CA LEU A 35 4.59 1.84 11.34
C LEU A 35 5.45 0.57 11.34
N PHE A 36 5.29 -0.29 10.33
CA PHE A 36 6.12 -1.49 10.19
C PHE A 36 7.59 -1.14 9.96
N ALA A 37 7.87 -0.16 9.10
CA ALA A 37 9.25 0.27 8.82
C ALA A 37 9.91 0.98 10.00
N ASN A 38 9.13 1.49 10.96
CA ASN A 38 9.64 2.02 12.23
C ASN A 38 9.91 0.92 13.27
N ALA A 39 9.23 -0.22 13.16
CA ALA A 39 9.36 -1.33 14.10
C ALA A 39 10.40 -2.37 13.66
N LEU A 40 10.56 -2.57 12.35
CA LEU A 40 11.41 -3.60 11.75
C LEU A 40 12.40 -2.97 10.76
N PRO A 41 13.54 -3.64 10.49
CA PRO A 41 14.39 -3.28 9.36
C PRO A 41 13.57 -3.20 8.07
N ALA A 42 13.83 -2.18 7.24
CA ALA A 42 13.05 -1.88 6.03
C ALA A 42 12.79 -3.09 5.12
N ARG A 43 13.80 -3.95 4.93
CA ARG A 43 13.70 -5.17 4.11
C ARG A 43 12.74 -6.19 4.74
N GLU A 44 12.86 -6.44 6.04
CA GLU A 44 11.98 -7.34 6.79
C GLU A 44 10.55 -6.80 6.89
N SER A 45 10.40 -5.49 7.13
CA SER A 45 9.10 -4.80 7.12
C SER A 45 8.34 -5.03 5.82
N THR A 46 9.03 -4.94 4.69
CA THR A 46 8.41 -5.13 3.36
C THR A 46 7.93 -6.56 3.17
N GLY A 47 8.70 -7.54 3.64
CA GLY A 47 8.34 -8.97 3.60
C GLY A 47 7.20 -9.34 4.54
N ALA A 48 7.31 -8.96 5.80
CA ALA A 48 6.33 -9.28 6.84
C ALA A 48 4.96 -8.65 6.57
N LEU A 49 4.91 -7.45 6.00
CA LEU A 49 3.62 -6.81 5.72
C LEU A 49 2.85 -7.52 4.58
N LEU A 50 3.52 -8.28 3.70
CA LEU A 50 2.89 -8.85 2.51
C LEU A 50 1.85 -9.95 2.81
N PRO A 51 2.12 -10.97 3.65
CA PRO A 51 1.10 -11.94 4.06
C PRO A 51 -0.08 -11.28 4.78
N LEU A 52 0.19 -10.29 5.63
CA LEU A 52 -0.86 -9.56 6.33
C LEU A 52 -1.73 -8.74 5.36
N LEU A 53 -1.13 -8.13 4.34
CA LEU A 53 -1.85 -7.44 3.27
C LEU A 53 -2.75 -8.40 2.49
N LEU A 54 -2.28 -9.60 2.16
CA LEU A 54 -3.09 -10.64 1.51
C LEU A 54 -4.31 -11.01 2.35
N CYS A 55 -4.13 -11.21 3.65
CA CYS A 55 -5.24 -11.48 4.57
C CYS A 55 -6.24 -10.31 4.59
N ALA A 56 -5.77 -9.06 4.66
CA ALA A 56 -6.64 -7.88 4.62
C ALA A 56 -7.35 -7.71 3.26
N ASP A 57 -6.68 -8.02 2.15
CA ASP A 57 -7.24 -7.98 0.80
C ASP A 57 -8.41 -8.98 0.65
N LEU A 58 -8.38 -10.13 1.34
CA LEU A 58 -9.51 -11.08 1.36
C LEU A 58 -10.77 -10.44 1.95
N PHE A 59 -10.64 -9.63 3.00
CA PHE A 59 -11.79 -8.89 3.54
C PHE A 59 -12.28 -7.84 2.54
N GLY A 60 -11.37 -7.09 1.90
CA GLY A 60 -11.73 -6.15 0.84
C GLY A 60 -12.53 -6.81 -0.29
N LEU A 61 -12.11 -8.00 -0.74
CA LEU A 61 -12.84 -8.79 -1.71
C LEU A 61 -14.18 -9.31 -1.18
N ALA A 62 -14.23 -9.79 0.06
CA ALA A 62 -15.47 -10.28 0.67
C ALA A 62 -16.58 -9.22 0.64
N PHE A 63 -16.23 -7.95 0.93
CA PHE A 63 -17.20 -6.84 0.90
C PHE A 63 -17.47 -6.28 -0.50
N PHE A 64 -16.46 -6.17 -1.37
CA PHE A 64 -16.57 -5.33 -2.58
C PHE A 64 -16.33 -6.04 -3.93
N ARG A 65 -16.05 -7.36 -3.95
CA ARG A 65 -15.66 -8.10 -5.18
C ARG A 65 -16.59 -7.92 -6.39
N LYS A 66 -17.89 -7.70 -6.17
CA LYS A 66 -18.91 -7.64 -7.23
C LYS A 66 -18.87 -6.35 -8.05
N HIS A 67 -18.24 -5.28 -7.56
CA HIS A 67 -18.29 -3.96 -8.18
C HIS A 67 -17.08 -3.65 -9.07
N ALA A 68 -16.15 -4.59 -9.23
CA ALA A 68 -14.87 -4.33 -9.88
C ALA A 68 -14.98 -4.07 -11.38
N SER A 69 -14.18 -3.12 -11.87
CA SER A 69 -14.03 -2.82 -13.29
C SER A 69 -12.82 -3.56 -13.88
N TRP A 70 -13.07 -4.75 -14.41
CA TRP A 70 -12.06 -5.61 -15.04
C TRP A 70 -11.30 -4.97 -16.21
N PRO A 71 -11.93 -4.20 -17.12
CA PRO A 71 -11.20 -3.60 -18.25
C PRO A 71 -10.02 -2.71 -17.80
N HIS A 72 -10.20 -1.95 -16.72
CA HIS A 72 -9.17 -1.09 -16.16
C HIS A 72 -8.04 -1.90 -15.51
N LEU A 73 -8.37 -3.01 -14.83
CA LEU A 73 -7.37 -3.93 -14.28
C LEU A 73 -6.51 -4.54 -15.38
N TRP A 74 -7.12 -5.05 -16.44
CA TRP A 74 -6.38 -5.67 -17.54
C TRP A 74 -5.50 -4.67 -18.29
N LYS A 75 -5.96 -3.42 -18.47
CA LYS A 75 -5.16 -2.36 -19.08
C LYS A 75 -3.93 -1.99 -18.24
N LEU A 76 -4.05 -2.03 -16.91
CA LEU A 76 -2.98 -1.65 -15.98
C LEU A 76 -2.01 -2.81 -15.67
N SER A 77 -2.52 -4.04 -15.62
CA SER A 77 -1.82 -5.25 -15.19
C SER A 77 -0.44 -5.49 -15.85
N PRO A 78 -0.26 -5.41 -17.18
CA PRO A 78 1.05 -5.72 -17.80
C PRO A 78 2.14 -4.76 -17.30
N TRP A 79 1.81 -3.48 -17.14
CA TRP A 79 2.74 -2.46 -16.65
C TRP A 79 3.06 -2.63 -15.17
N VAL A 80 2.09 -3.07 -14.38
CA VAL A 80 2.29 -3.40 -12.97
C VAL A 80 3.21 -4.60 -12.82
N VAL A 81 3.05 -5.63 -13.65
CA VAL A 81 3.97 -6.78 -13.68
C VAL A 81 5.39 -6.33 -13.99
N VAL A 82 5.58 -5.49 -15.02
CA VAL A 82 6.89 -4.90 -15.33
C VAL A 82 7.46 -4.14 -14.13
N GLY A 83 6.65 -3.33 -13.45
CA GLY A 83 7.07 -2.61 -12.25
C GLY A 83 7.46 -3.53 -11.10
N VAL A 84 6.69 -4.59 -10.83
CA VAL A 84 6.98 -5.58 -9.78
C VAL A 84 8.28 -6.31 -10.07
N VAL A 85 8.48 -6.78 -11.31
CA VAL A 85 9.72 -7.46 -11.71
C VAL A 85 10.91 -6.51 -11.60
N ALA A 86 10.78 -5.26 -12.04
CA ALA A 86 11.83 -4.25 -11.87
C ALA A 86 12.16 -3.98 -10.39
N GLY A 87 11.13 -3.89 -9.52
CA GLY A 87 11.31 -3.73 -8.08
C GLY A 87 11.94 -4.95 -7.40
N TRP A 88 11.62 -6.16 -7.86
CA TRP A 88 12.24 -7.40 -7.39
C TRP A 88 13.72 -7.45 -7.75
N LEU A 89 14.09 -7.19 -9.00
CA LEU A 89 15.48 -7.14 -9.45
C LEU A 89 16.27 -6.05 -8.72
N ALA A 90 15.65 -4.89 -8.46
CA ALA A 90 16.26 -3.84 -7.65
C ALA A 90 16.53 -4.34 -6.23
N LEU A 91 15.55 -4.94 -5.57
CA LEU A 91 15.69 -5.50 -4.21
C LEU A 91 16.76 -6.59 -4.12
N ASP A 92 16.89 -7.44 -5.14
CA ASP A 92 17.91 -8.50 -5.20
C ASP A 92 19.33 -7.93 -5.27
N ARG A 93 19.51 -6.86 -6.05
CA ARG A 93 20.83 -6.25 -6.29
C ARG A 93 21.23 -5.17 -5.30
N ILE A 94 20.32 -4.69 -4.46
CA ILE A 94 20.62 -3.68 -3.43
C ILE A 94 21.26 -4.39 -2.22
N SER A 95 22.59 -4.48 -2.24
CA SER A 95 23.39 -4.97 -1.11
C SER A 95 23.97 -3.84 -0.23
N SER A 96 23.90 -2.58 -0.67
CA SER A 96 24.68 -1.48 -0.06
C SER A 96 23.94 -0.14 0.12
N VAL A 97 22.73 0.03 -0.42
CA VAL A 97 21.88 1.20 -0.10
C VAL A 97 21.03 0.83 1.11
N PRO A 98 20.94 1.68 2.16
CA PRO A 98 19.99 1.44 3.24
C PRO A 98 18.59 1.44 2.63
N MET A 99 17.95 0.28 2.53
CA MET A 99 16.60 0.13 1.99
C MET A 99 15.61 1.10 2.65
N SER A 100 15.91 1.48 3.90
CA SER A 100 15.24 2.55 4.62
C SER A 100 15.22 3.86 3.82
N ARG A 101 16.34 4.32 3.25
CA ARG A 101 16.38 5.56 2.46
C ARG A 101 15.52 5.50 1.21
N LEU A 102 15.48 4.37 0.51
CA LEU A 102 14.62 4.20 -0.67
C LEU A 102 13.15 4.24 -0.28
N ILE A 103 12.75 3.51 0.77
CA ILE A 103 11.36 3.53 1.26
C ILE A 103 11.00 4.94 1.75
N GLY A 104 11.88 5.60 2.51
CA GLY A 104 11.70 6.98 2.93
C GLY A 104 11.55 7.95 1.75
N ALA A 105 12.36 7.81 0.71
CA ALA A 105 12.25 8.60 -0.51
C ALA A 105 10.91 8.35 -1.25
N ILE A 106 10.46 7.09 -1.35
CA ILE A 106 9.17 6.73 -1.96
C ILE A 106 8.01 7.34 -1.15
N LEU A 107 8.04 7.22 0.18
CA LEU A 107 7.02 7.78 1.06
C LEU A 107 6.99 9.32 0.97
N LEU A 108 8.14 9.99 0.96
CA LEU A 108 8.22 11.44 0.74
C LEU A 108 7.72 11.83 -0.65
N ALA A 109 8.07 11.08 -1.70
CA ALA A 109 7.56 11.32 -3.05
C ALA A 109 6.04 11.18 -3.10
N MET A 110 5.46 10.19 -2.41
CA MET A 110 4.01 10.01 -2.29
C MET A 110 3.35 11.19 -1.57
N VAL A 111 3.94 11.68 -0.49
CA VAL A 111 3.49 12.89 0.23
C VAL A 111 3.57 14.12 -0.68
N ALA A 112 4.66 14.29 -1.44
CA ALA A 112 4.83 15.40 -2.37
C ALA A 112 3.78 15.36 -3.49
N VAL A 113 3.51 14.18 -4.05
CA VAL A 113 2.44 13.97 -5.04
C VAL A 113 1.07 14.30 -4.44
N HIS A 114 0.80 13.95 -3.17
CA HIS A 114 -0.44 14.31 -2.49
C HIS A 114 -0.63 15.83 -2.41
N PHE A 115 0.38 16.58 -1.94
CA PHE A 115 0.31 18.04 -1.85
C PHE A 115 0.19 18.72 -3.23
N TRP A 116 0.94 18.23 -4.22
CA TRP A 116 0.86 18.74 -5.59
C TRP A 116 -0.54 18.61 -6.18
N ARG A 117 -1.23 17.49 -5.89
CA ARG A 117 -2.63 17.29 -6.29
C ARG A 117 -3.60 18.16 -5.52
N GLN A 118 -3.44 18.30 -4.22
CA GLN A 118 -4.32 19.15 -3.41
C GLN A 118 -4.29 20.60 -3.90
N SER A 119 -3.14 21.05 -4.42
CA SER A 119 -2.97 22.38 -5.04
C SER A 119 -3.49 22.48 -6.49
N LYS A 120 -3.75 21.36 -7.19
CA LYS A 120 -4.17 21.31 -8.60
C LYS A 120 -5.47 20.53 -8.83
N ALA A 121 -6.23 20.25 -7.76
CA ALA A 121 -7.36 19.34 -7.75
C ALA A 121 -8.46 19.71 -8.77
N ASP A 122 -8.56 20.99 -9.12
CA ASP A 122 -9.58 21.50 -10.06
C ASP A 122 -9.12 21.52 -11.53
N GLN A 123 -7.83 21.33 -11.83
CA GLN A 123 -7.29 21.54 -13.20
C GLN A 123 -6.87 20.25 -13.92
N LEU A 124 -6.63 19.15 -13.19
CA LEU A 124 -6.08 17.91 -13.77
C LEU A 124 -7.14 16.85 -14.12
N ALA A 125 -8.40 17.05 -13.69
CA ALA A 125 -9.47 16.08 -13.85
C ALA A 125 -9.94 15.93 -15.31
N ASP A 126 -9.78 16.96 -16.15
CA ASP A 126 -10.47 17.01 -17.45
C ASP A 126 -9.61 16.60 -18.66
N GLN A 127 -8.28 16.40 -18.55
CA GLN A 127 -7.41 16.29 -19.74
C GLN A 127 -6.55 15.02 -19.87
N LEU A 128 -6.47 14.17 -18.84
CA LEU A 128 -5.58 12.99 -18.84
C LEU A 128 -6.21 11.57 -18.99
N PRO A 129 -7.55 11.30 -18.98
CA PRO A 129 -8.03 10.02 -18.44
C PRO A 129 -7.83 8.77 -19.30
N HIS A 130 -7.40 8.87 -20.56
CA HIS A 130 -7.56 7.76 -21.52
C HIS A 130 -6.32 7.31 -22.28
N THR A 131 -5.19 8.01 -22.17
CA THR A 131 -4.00 7.72 -22.97
C THR A 131 -3.25 6.49 -22.45
N TRP A 132 -2.80 5.63 -23.36
CA TRP A 132 -2.15 4.35 -23.03
C TRP A 132 -0.85 4.53 -22.23
N TRP A 133 -0.09 5.59 -22.49
CA TRP A 133 1.17 5.89 -21.81
C TRP A 133 0.96 6.27 -20.34
N PHE A 134 -0.18 6.89 -20.00
CA PHE A 134 -0.50 7.24 -18.62
C PHE A 134 -0.70 5.97 -17.78
N ALA A 135 -1.46 5.00 -18.31
CA ALA A 135 -1.61 3.69 -17.68
C ALA A 135 -0.26 2.95 -17.56
N ALA A 136 0.64 3.11 -18.54
CA ALA A 136 1.96 2.50 -18.51
C ALA A 136 2.83 3.06 -17.38
N ILE A 137 2.99 4.38 -17.30
CA ILE A 137 3.79 5.03 -16.26
C ILE A 137 3.23 4.73 -14.87
N ILE A 138 1.93 4.88 -14.70
CA ILE A 138 1.26 4.64 -13.41
C ILE A 138 1.34 3.17 -13.02
N GLY A 139 1.17 2.24 -13.96
CA GLY A 139 1.29 0.81 -13.71
C GLY A 139 2.70 0.41 -13.28
N VAL A 140 3.73 0.87 -13.99
CA VAL A 140 5.13 0.62 -13.63
C VAL A 140 5.46 1.19 -12.25
N LEU A 141 5.06 2.45 -11.98
CA LEU A 141 5.27 3.08 -10.67
C LEU A 141 4.53 2.33 -9.56
N ALA A 142 3.28 1.94 -9.78
CA ALA A 142 2.51 1.16 -8.81
C ALA A 142 3.18 -0.19 -8.54
N GLY A 143 3.58 -0.92 -9.59
CA GLY A 143 4.27 -2.19 -9.49
C GLY A 143 5.59 -2.10 -8.72
N PHE A 144 6.43 -1.12 -9.07
CA PHE A 144 7.71 -0.90 -8.43
C PHE A 144 7.54 -0.55 -6.94
N THR A 145 6.70 0.45 -6.64
CA THR A 145 6.49 0.92 -5.26
C THR A 145 5.79 -0.10 -4.37
N THR A 146 4.91 -0.96 -4.92
CA THR A 146 4.35 -2.06 -4.14
C THR A 146 5.40 -3.12 -3.82
N MET A 147 6.30 -3.44 -4.75
CA MET A 147 7.31 -4.47 -4.53
C MET A 147 8.38 -4.01 -3.53
N THR A 148 8.82 -2.76 -3.63
CA THR A 148 9.91 -2.24 -2.78
C THR A 148 9.46 -1.74 -1.41
N ALA A 149 8.21 -1.25 -1.29
CA ALA A 149 7.77 -0.53 -0.11
C ALA A 149 6.32 -0.84 0.30
N ASN A 150 5.60 -1.72 -0.39
CA ASN A 150 4.15 -1.93 -0.20
C ASN A 150 3.31 -0.64 -0.29
N ALA A 151 3.81 0.37 -1.01
CA ALA A 151 3.29 1.74 -0.98
C ALA A 151 2.49 2.15 -2.24
N ALA A 152 1.97 1.20 -3.01
CA ALA A 152 1.22 1.52 -4.24
C ALA A 152 -0.19 2.11 -3.99
N GLY A 153 -0.65 2.16 -2.74
CA GLY A 153 -1.93 2.75 -2.31
C GLY A 153 -2.24 4.09 -2.99
N PRO A 154 -1.44 5.14 -2.75
CA PRO A 154 -1.73 6.46 -3.32
C PRO A 154 -1.57 6.52 -4.84
N VAL A 155 -0.68 5.72 -5.44
CA VAL A 155 -0.55 5.62 -6.91
C VAL A 155 -1.85 5.07 -7.51
N MET A 156 -2.40 4.01 -6.92
CA MET A 156 -3.63 3.40 -7.40
C MET A 156 -4.85 4.29 -7.17
N VAL A 157 -4.89 5.00 -6.03
CA VAL A 157 -5.93 6.01 -5.77
C VAL A 157 -5.89 7.10 -6.83
N LEU A 158 -4.71 7.60 -7.21
CA LEU A 158 -4.56 8.57 -8.29
C LEU A 158 -5.09 8.03 -9.62
N TYR A 159 -4.71 6.81 -9.99
CA TYR A 159 -5.17 6.17 -11.22
C TYR A 159 -6.71 6.10 -11.28
N LEU A 160 -7.32 5.51 -10.25
CA LEU A 160 -8.75 5.25 -10.24
C LEU A 160 -9.59 6.53 -10.12
N LEU A 161 -9.06 7.57 -9.45
CA LEU A 161 -9.67 8.89 -9.45
C LEU A 161 -9.59 9.54 -10.83
N ALA A 162 -8.44 9.45 -11.51
CA ALA A 162 -8.27 10.00 -12.86
C ALA A 162 -9.17 9.32 -13.90
N VAL A 163 -9.47 8.04 -13.72
CA VAL A 163 -10.41 7.28 -14.56
C VAL A 163 -11.88 7.62 -14.26
N GLY A 164 -12.18 8.23 -13.11
CA GLY A 164 -13.53 8.68 -12.75
C GLY A 164 -14.50 7.55 -12.39
N LEU A 165 -14.02 6.46 -11.79
CA LEU A 165 -14.90 5.35 -11.39
C LEU A 165 -15.84 5.75 -10.24
N PRO A 166 -17.12 5.32 -10.27
CA PRO A 166 -18.03 5.45 -9.12
C PRO A 166 -17.43 4.81 -7.85
N LYS A 167 -17.75 5.34 -6.66
CA LYS A 167 -17.17 4.91 -5.37
C LYS A 167 -17.10 3.39 -5.17
N LEU A 168 -18.20 2.67 -5.45
CA LEU A 168 -18.22 1.20 -5.28
C LEU A 168 -17.32 0.49 -6.30
N ALA A 169 -17.29 0.97 -7.55
CA ALA A 169 -16.42 0.43 -8.58
C ALA A 169 -14.96 0.73 -8.28
N PHE A 170 -14.65 1.92 -7.76
CA PHE A 170 -13.33 2.29 -7.26
C PHE A 170 -12.85 1.31 -6.19
N ILE A 171 -13.64 1.09 -5.13
CA ILE A 171 -13.25 0.23 -4.00
C ILE A 171 -13.11 -1.23 -4.45
N GLY A 172 -14.07 -1.75 -5.23
CA GLY A 172 -14.03 -3.12 -5.74
C GLY A 172 -12.84 -3.37 -6.68
N THR A 173 -12.52 -2.39 -7.55
CA THR A 173 -11.37 -2.48 -8.46
C THR A 173 -10.06 -2.45 -7.69
N ALA A 174 -9.93 -1.56 -6.70
CA ALA A 174 -8.75 -1.50 -5.83
C ALA A 174 -8.55 -2.81 -5.04
N ALA A 175 -9.62 -3.42 -4.51
CA ALA A 175 -9.54 -4.68 -3.79
C ALA A 175 -8.98 -5.82 -4.66
N TRP A 176 -9.49 -5.97 -5.88
CA TRP A 176 -8.94 -6.95 -6.83
C TRP A 176 -7.51 -6.62 -7.26
N PHE A 177 -7.20 -5.36 -7.53
CA PHE A 177 -5.86 -4.94 -7.88
C PHE A 177 -4.84 -5.34 -6.82
N PHE A 178 -5.10 -4.99 -5.55
CA PHE A 178 -4.18 -5.28 -4.47
C PHE A 178 -4.07 -6.78 -4.19
N MET A 179 -5.19 -7.51 -4.21
CA MET A 179 -5.15 -8.97 -4.09
C MET A 179 -4.25 -9.60 -5.15
N LEU A 180 -4.48 -9.27 -6.43
CA LEU A 180 -3.76 -9.88 -7.55
C LEU A 180 -2.28 -9.51 -7.53
N VAL A 181 -1.94 -8.25 -7.31
CA VAL A 181 -0.53 -7.82 -7.29
C VAL A 181 0.20 -8.36 -6.06
N ASN A 182 -0.44 -8.42 -4.90
CA ASN A 182 0.17 -8.98 -3.69
C ASN A 182 0.35 -10.50 -3.82
N ALA A 183 -0.61 -11.21 -4.42
CA ALA A 183 -0.45 -12.64 -4.71
C ALA A 183 0.70 -12.88 -5.71
N PHE A 184 0.80 -12.04 -6.75
CA PHE A 184 1.89 -12.10 -7.72
C PHE A 184 3.26 -11.84 -7.09
N LYS A 185 3.34 -10.98 -6.06
CA LYS A 185 4.58 -10.68 -5.33
C LYS A 185 5.10 -11.85 -4.48
N VAL A 186 4.23 -12.71 -3.96
CA VAL A 186 4.60 -13.81 -3.04
C VAL A 186 5.82 -14.61 -3.51
N PRO A 187 5.86 -15.18 -4.74
CA PRO A 187 7.01 -15.96 -5.18
C PRO A 187 8.31 -15.15 -5.18
N PHE A 188 8.27 -13.87 -5.55
CA PHE A 188 9.44 -12.98 -5.54
C PHE A 188 9.90 -12.66 -4.12
N SER A 189 8.96 -12.39 -3.20
CA SER A 189 9.27 -12.13 -1.80
C SER A 189 9.80 -13.36 -1.08
N VAL A 190 9.30 -14.56 -1.40
CA VAL A 190 9.86 -15.83 -0.91
C VAL A 190 11.27 -16.06 -1.47
N ASN A 191 11.46 -15.84 -2.78
CA ASN A 191 12.77 -15.98 -3.43
C ASN A 191 13.84 -15.05 -2.80
N LEU A 192 13.47 -13.82 -2.44
CA LEU A 192 14.34 -12.86 -1.77
C LEU A 192 14.57 -13.14 -0.27
N GLY A 193 13.93 -14.19 0.29
CA GLY A 193 13.97 -14.53 1.70
C GLY A 193 13.25 -13.53 2.61
N LEU A 194 12.34 -12.72 2.08
CA LEU A 194 11.63 -11.68 2.84
C LEU A 194 10.49 -12.24 3.70
N ILE A 195 9.91 -13.37 3.27
CA ILE A 195 8.89 -14.10 4.02
C ILE A 195 9.59 -15.27 4.71
N THR A 196 9.60 -15.26 6.04
CA THR A 196 10.25 -16.28 6.86
C THR A 196 9.21 -16.97 7.75
N PRO A 197 9.48 -18.19 8.26
CA PRO A 197 8.60 -18.82 9.24
C PRO A 197 8.35 -17.94 10.47
N GLN A 198 9.36 -17.20 10.92
CA GLN A 198 9.27 -16.29 12.06
C GLN A 198 8.36 -15.09 11.75
N SER A 199 8.45 -14.51 10.55
CA SER A 199 7.56 -13.41 10.16
C SER A 199 6.11 -13.90 10.02
N LEU A 200 5.88 -15.12 9.51
CA LEU A 200 4.54 -15.70 9.42
C LEU A 200 3.90 -15.96 10.80
N LEU A 201 4.69 -16.39 11.79
CA LEU A 201 4.20 -16.53 13.17
C LEU A 201 3.85 -15.17 13.78
N MET A 202 4.65 -14.14 13.52
CA MET A 202 4.34 -12.76 13.91
C MET A 202 3.03 -12.30 13.23
N ASP A 203 2.89 -12.52 11.92
CA ASP A 203 1.68 -12.16 11.17
C ASP A 203 0.44 -12.85 11.73
N ALA A 204 0.53 -14.12 12.15
CA ALA A 204 -0.56 -14.84 12.78
C ALA A 204 -1.06 -14.16 14.06
N VAL A 205 -0.15 -13.61 14.88
CA VAL A 205 -0.51 -12.79 16.06
C VAL A 205 -1.12 -11.45 15.61
N LEU A 206 -0.56 -10.82 14.58
CA LEU A 206 -1.03 -9.54 14.05
C LEU A 206 -2.39 -9.62 13.34
N LEU A 207 -2.88 -10.82 13.00
CA LEU A 207 -4.27 -11.00 12.57
C LEU A 207 -5.26 -10.54 13.65
N LEU A 208 -4.92 -10.70 14.94
CA LEU A 208 -5.78 -10.33 16.05
C LEU A 208 -6.17 -8.83 16.03
N PRO A 209 -5.24 -7.87 15.88
CA PRO A 209 -5.60 -6.47 15.66
C PRO A 209 -6.06 -6.15 14.23
N MET A 210 -5.59 -6.89 13.21
CA MET A 210 -5.96 -6.63 11.80
C MET A 210 -7.46 -6.89 11.54
N ILE A 211 -8.01 -8.00 12.05
CA ILE A 211 -9.40 -8.40 11.80
C ILE A 211 -10.40 -7.33 12.30
N PRO A 212 -10.32 -6.84 13.56
CA PRO A 212 -11.15 -5.72 14.03
C PRO A 212 -11.02 -4.49 13.15
N GLY A 213 -9.80 -4.14 12.70
CA GLY A 213 -9.59 -3.03 11.76
C GLY A 213 -10.36 -3.22 10.46
N ALA A 214 -10.29 -4.41 9.86
CA ALA A 214 -11.02 -4.74 8.65
C ALA A 214 -12.56 -4.70 8.84
N LEU A 215 -13.07 -5.15 9.98
CA LEU A 215 -14.50 -5.15 10.28
C LEU A 215 -15.06 -3.76 10.63
N LEU A 216 -14.22 -2.89 11.20
CA LEU A 216 -14.60 -1.51 11.55
C LEU A 216 -14.47 -0.54 10.38
N GLY A 217 -13.67 -0.86 9.36
CA GLY A 217 -13.43 -0.03 8.17
C GLY A 217 -14.65 0.65 7.59
N PRO A 218 -15.70 -0.11 7.20
CA PRO A 218 -16.90 0.48 6.63
C PRO A 218 -17.61 1.46 7.58
N ARG A 219 -17.70 1.15 8.88
CA ARG A 219 -18.40 1.98 9.87
C ARG A 219 -17.63 3.25 10.24
N ILE A 220 -16.30 3.17 10.27
CA ILE A 220 -15.42 4.29 10.57
C ILE A 220 -15.40 5.26 9.39
N LEU A 221 -15.35 4.75 8.16
CA LEU A 221 -15.38 5.56 6.93
C LEU A 221 -16.56 6.55 6.93
N ASP A 222 -17.73 6.11 7.39
CA ASP A 222 -18.94 6.94 7.37
C ASP A 222 -18.94 8.06 8.43
N ARG A 223 -18.04 8.04 9.41
CA ARG A 223 -18.03 8.97 10.56
C ARG A 223 -16.83 9.90 10.61
N LEU A 224 -15.81 9.66 9.80
CA LEU A 224 -14.53 10.33 9.96
C LEU A 224 -14.43 11.57 9.06
N ASN A 225 -14.04 12.71 9.64
CA ASN A 225 -13.81 13.91 8.86
C ASN A 225 -12.55 13.72 7.98
N GLN A 226 -12.77 13.65 6.68
CA GLN A 226 -11.76 13.41 5.65
C GLN A 226 -10.51 14.31 5.81
N LYS A 227 -10.68 15.60 6.15
CA LYS A 227 -9.57 16.55 6.26
C LYS A 227 -8.66 16.30 7.46
N VAL A 228 -9.25 15.95 8.61
CA VAL A 228 -8.49 15.70 9.85
C VAL A 228 -7.65 14.45 9.69
N PHE A 229 -8.26 13.44 9.10
CA PHE A 229 -7.62 12.18 8.79
C PHE A 229 -6.45 12.31 7.84
N GLU A 230 -6.65 12.97 6.70
CA GLU A 230 -5.59 13.19 5.71
C GLU A 230 -4.38 13.88 6.34
N ARG A 231 -4.62 14.89 7.20
CA ARG A 231 -3.55 15.57 7.94
C ARG A 231 -2.78 14.61 8.86
N MET A 232 -3.46 13.77 9.63
CA MET A 232 -2.80 12.79 10.49
C MET A 232 -1.95 11.80 9.68
N VAL A 233 -2.48 11.30 8.57
CA VAL A 233 -1.77 10.37 7.69
C VAL A 233 -0.50 11.00 7.13
N LEU A 234 -0.59 12.23 6.63
CA LEU A 234 0.55 12.96 6.07
C LEU A 234 1.63 13.19 7.12
N VAL A 235 1.27 13.67 8.31
CA VAL A 235 2.24 13.93 9.40
C VAL A 235 2.99 12.66 9.78
N LEU A 236 2.27 11.56 10.03
CA LEU A 236 2.91 10.28 10.39
C LEU A 236 3.78 9.73 9.26
N THR A 237 3.35 9.87 8.00
CA THR A 237 4.12 9.45 6.83
C THR A 237 5.39 10.27 6.67
N ILE A 238 5.34 11.59 6.90
CA ILE A 238 6.51 12.48 6.88
C ILE A 238 7.49 12.10 7.98
N LEU A 239 7.00 11.92 9.22
CA LEU A 239 7.83 11.54 10.35
C LEU A 239 8.53 10.20 10.12
N ALA A 240 7.79 9.21 9.62
CA ALA A 240 8.36 7.90 9.29
C ALA A 240 9.37 7.98 8.15
N SER A 241 9.08 8.76 7.11
CA SER A 241 9.96 8.86 5.95
C SER A 241 11.24 9.64 6.23
N ILE A 242 11.20 10.71 7.05
CA ILE A 242 12.40 11.40 7.56
C ILE A 242 13.27 10.45 8.38
N ARG A 243 12.69 9.69 9.33
CA ARG A 243 13.43 8.73 10.15
C ARG A 243 14.04 7.58 9.33
N LEU A 244 13.41 7.20 8.22
CA LEU A 244 13.95 6.18 7.33
C LEU A 244 15.12 6.70 6.48
N LEU A 245 15.17 8.02 6.24
CA LEU A 245 16.21 8.67 5.45
C LEU A 245 17.49 8.99 6.25
N PHE A 246 17.31 9.38 7.52
CA PHE A 246 18.37 9.85 8.42
C PHE A 246 18.46 8.96 9.65
#